data_AF-A0A9D4L3J5-F1
#
_entry.id   AF-A0A9D4L3J5-F1
#
_cell.length_a   1.000
_cell.length_b   1.000
_cell.length_c   1.000
_cell.angle_alpha   90.00
_cell.angle_beta   90.00
_cell.angle_gamma   90.00
#
_symmetry.space_group_name_H-M   'P 1'
#
loop_
_entity.id
_entity.type
_entity.pdbx_description
1 polymer ?
#
loop_
_entity_poly.entity_id
_entity_poly.type
_entity_poly.pdbx_seq_one_letter_code
_entity_poly.pdbx_strand_id
1 'polypeptide(L)'
;MESPVKFFEWRSHHEAEFRNITIITKYHHFFVSKDDPGVLHCKEYADSTKECFDLLKCAINKNVMPPLKTSPVLPLARQWHLYDHISKFFRSESAKEKTCPKPLIPK
;
A
#
# COMPACT_ATOMS: atom_id res chain seq x y z
N MET A 1 -6.96 20.51 13.42
CA MET A 1 -6.09 19.33 13.62
C MET A 1 -6.74 18.17 12.90
N GLU A 2 -6.20 17.72 11.78
CA GLU A 2 -6.71 16.51 11.14
C GLU A 2 -6.45 15.31 12.04
N SER A 3 -7.48 14.48 12.22
CA SER A 3 -7.34 13.23 12.95
C SER A 3 -6.48 12.26 12.13
N PRO A 4 -5.51 11.56 12.73
CA PRO A 4 -4.70 10.60 12.01
C PRO A 4 -5.58 9.52 11.38
N VAL A 5 -5.38 9.27 10.09
CA VAL A 5 -6.08 8.20 9.37
C VAL A 5 -5.73 6.86 10.03
N LYS A 6 -6.75 6.09 10.38
CA LYS A 6 -6.60 4.75 10.94
C LYS A 6 -6.69 3.71 9.83
N PHE A 7 -5.81 2.70 9.87
CA PHE A 7 -5.79 1.61 8.90
C PHE A 7 -5.34 0.31 9.57
N PHE A 8 -5.80 -0.82 9.05
CA PHE A 8 -5.33 -2.13 9.50
C PHE A 8 -3.96 -2.43 8.90
N GLU A 9 -3.02 -2.84 9.74
CA GLU A 9 -1.69 -3.25 9.30
C GLU A 9 -1.78 -4.66 8.72
N TRP A 10 -2.04 -4.81 7.42
CA TRP A 10 -2.13 -6.14 6.79
C TRP A 10 -0.77 -6.76 6.45
N ARG A 11 0.26 -5.92 6.24
CA ARG A 11 1.53 -6.35 5.67
C ARG A 11 2.36 -7.18 6.65
N SER A 12 2.70 -6.62 7.81
CA SER A 12 3.36 -7.35 8.89
C SER A 12 2.44 -8.42 9.50
N HIS A 13 1.13 -8.20 9.51
CA HIS A 13 0.20 -9.19 10.04
C HIS A 13 0.24 -10.53 9.30
N HIS A 14 0.48 -10.52 7.97
CA HIS A 14 0.56 -11.75 7.17
C HIS A 14 1.98 -12.11 6.69
N GLU A 15 3.02 -11.54 7.32
CA GLU A 15 4.41 -11.76 6.90
C GLU A 15 4.88 -13.21 7.12
N ALA A 16 4.32 -13.88 8.14
CA ALA A 16 4.61 -15.27 8.44
C ALA A 16 3.94 -16.25 7.45
N GLU A 17 2.82 -15.85 6.87
CA GLU A 17 1.95 -16.68 6.04
C GLU A 17 2.32 -16.59 4.56
N PHE A 18 2.85 -15.46 4.09
CA PHE A 18 3.16 -15.27 2.66
C PHE A 18 4.65 -15.32 2.32
N ARG A 19 4.96 -15.85 1.13
CA ARG A 19 6.29 -15.82 0.51
C ARG A 19 6.47 -14.54 -0.30
N ASN A 20 7.69 -14.01 -0.29
CA ASN A 20 8.09 -12.94 -1.19
C ASN A 20 8.40 -13.52 -2.58
N ILE A 21 7.98 -12.81 -3.63
CA ILE A 21 8.37 -13.12 -5.00
C ILE A 21 9.58 -12.27 -5.35
N THR A 22 10.73 -12.90 -5.51
CA THR A 22 12.02 -12.22 -5.74
C THR A 22 12.19 -11.66 -7.15
N ILE A 23 11.41 -12.12 -8.13
CA ILE A 23 11.56 -11.77 -9.55
C ILE A 23 10.24 -11.23 -10.12
N ILE A 24 9.47 -10.49 -9.29
CA ILE A 24 8.14 -10.01 -9.70
C ILE A 24 8.20 -9.05 -10.89
N THR A 25 9.30 -8.32 -11.06
CA THR A 25 9.50 -7.33 -12.13
C THR A 25 9.66 -7.95 -13.53
N LYS A 26 9.94 -9.26 -13.62
CA LYS A 26 9.98 -9.95 -14.91
C LYS A 26 8.57 -10.17 -15.47
N TYR A 27 7.56 -10.27 -14.62
CA TYR A 27 6.20 -10.60 -15.03
C TYR A 27 5.36 -9.34 -15.25
N HIS A 28 4.54 -9.35 -16.30
CA HIS A 28 3.65 -8.24 -16.64
C HIS A 28 2.18 -8.57 -16.41
N HIS A 29 1.84 -9.85 -16.33
CA HIS A 29 0.47 -10.29 -16.06
C HIS A 29 0.43 -11.15 -14.80
N PHE A 30 -0.49 -10.79 -13.90
CA PHE A 30 -0.73 -11.47 -12.64
C PHE A 30 -2.20 -11.86 -12.55
N PHE A 31 -2.46 -13.10 -12.14
CA PHE A 31 -3.80 -13.62 -11.96
C PHE A 31 -3.88 -14.48 -10.71
N VAL A 32 -4.99 -14.36 -9.98
CA VAL A 32 -5.34 -15.18 -8.82
C VAL A 32 -6.72 -15.79 -9.08
N SER A 33 -6.90 -17.07 -8.80
CA SER A 33 -8.21 -17.73 -8.88
C SER A 33 -8.77 -18.06 -7.51
N LYS A 34 -10.10 -18.21 -7.46
CA LYS A 34 -10.79 -18.83 -6.32
C LYS A 34 -10.57 -20.34 -6.27
N ASP A 35 -10.20 -20.95 -7.41
CA ASP A 35 -10.06 -22.41 -7.52
C ASP A 35 -8.74 -22.89 -6.92
N ASP A 36 -7.73 -22.02 -6.84
CA ASP A 36 -6.44 -22.26 -6.19
C ASP A 36 -5.99 -21.08 -5.29
N PRO A 37 -6.68 -20.85 -4.16
CA PRO A 37 -6.34 -19.77 -3.25
C PRO A 37 -4.90 -19.88 -2.74
N GLY A 38 -4.17 -18.77 -2.78
CA GLY A 38 -2.76 -18.73 -2.38
C GLY A 38 -1.79 -18.98 -3.52
N VAL A 39 -2.25 -19.32 -4.72
CA VAL A 39 -1.39 -19.42 -5.91
C VAL A 39 -1.46 -18.13 -6.71
N LEU A 40 -0.30 -17.57 -7.05
CA LEU A 40 -0.17 -16.49 -8.02
C LEU A 40 0.24 -17.06 -9.37
N HIS A 41 -0.57 -16.80 -10.38
CA HIS A 41 -0.25 -17.12 -11.76
C HIS A 41 0.40 -15.89 -12.41
N CYS A 42 1.54 -16.11 -13.04
CA CYS A 42 2.35 -15.06 -13.65
C CYS A 42 2.59 -15.37 -15.14
N LYS A 43 2.68 -14.31 -15.95
CA LYS A 43 3.19 -14.38 -17.33
C LYS A 43 4.12 -13.21 -17.62
N GLU A 44 5.19 -13.47 -18.37
CA GLU A 44 6.11 -12.45 -18.85
C GLU A 44 5.45 -11.59 -19.94
N TYR A 45 4.76 -12.23 -20.88
CA TYR A 45 4.00 -11.57 -21.95
C TYR A 45 2.62 -12.24 -22.12
N ALA A 46 1.73 -11.65 -22.92
CA ALA A 46 0.36 -12.16 -23.06
C ALA A 46 0.32 -13.61 -23.61
N ASP A 47 1.24 -13.92 -24.52
CA ASP A 47 1.44 -15.19 -25.20
C ASP A 47 2.41 -16.14 -24.49
N SER A 48 3.11 -15.66 -23.45
CA SER A 48 4.08 -16.49 -22.73
C SER A 48 3.38 -17.59 -21.92
N THR A 49 4.15 -18.64 -21.65
CA THR A 49 3.73 -19.73 -20.76
C THR A 49 3.38 -19.16 -19.38
N LYS A 50 2.39 -19.79 -18.74
CA LYS A 50 1.96 -19.46 -17.38
C LYS A 50 2.89 -20.12 -16.38
N GLU A 51 3.43 -19.35 -15.45
CA GLU A 51 4.16 -19.83 -14.29
C GLU A 51 3.29 -19.68 -13.03
N CYS A 52 3.37 -20.63 -12.10
CA CYS A 52 2.57 -20.63 -10.88
C CYS A 52 3.49 -20.55 -9.66
N PHE A 53 3.18 -19.65 -8.74
CA PHE A 53 3.90 -19.47 -7.48
C PHE A 53 2.95 -19.71 -6.31
N ASP A 54 3.25 -20.71 -5.49
CA ASP A 54 2.57 -20.88 -4.20
C ASP A 54 3.05 -19.80 -3.23
N LEU A 55 2.15 -18.88 -2.88
CA LEU A 55 2.44 -17.79 -1.97
C LEU A 55 2.32 -18.21 -0.51
N LEU A 56 1.56 -19.26 -0.19
CA LEU A 56 1.29 -19.63 1.20
C LEU A 56 2.43 -20.47 1.77
N LYS A 57 2.85 -20.11 2.99
CA LYS A 57 3.75 -20.91 3.82
C LYS A 57 2.95 -21.81 4.76
N CYS A 58 1.79 -21.34 5.19
CA CYS A 58 0.88 -22.02 6.11
C CYS A 58 -0.56 -21.52 5.91
N ALA A 59 -1.52 -22.17 6.56
CA ALA A 59 -2.92 -21.76 6.52
C ALA A 59 -3.15 -20.42 7.23
N ILE A 60 -3.93 -19.53 6.61
CA ILE A 60 -4.29 -18.23 7.19
C ILE A 60 -5.45 -18.40 8.16
N ASN A 61 -5.30 -17.86 9.37
CA ASN A 61 -6.41 -17.76 10.32
C ASN A 61 -7.29 -16.55 10.00
N LYS A 62 -8.46 -16.80 9.41
CA LYS A 62 -9.42 -15.78 8.98
C LYS A 62 -10.16 -15.08 10.13
N ASN A 63 -10.04 -15.60 11.35
CA ASN A 63 -10.74 -15.07 12.52
C ASN A 63 -9.94 -13.99 13.26
N VAL A 64 -8.70 -13.75 12.87
CA VAL A 64 -7.82 -12.75 13.48
C VAL A 64 -7.78 -11.53 12.58
N MET A 65 -8.14 -10.36 13.13
CA MET A 65 -8.02 -9.09 12.45
C MET A 65 -6.63 -8.49 12.74
N PRO A 66 -5.99 -7.84 11.76
CA PRO A 66 -4.75 -7.13 12.04
C PRO A 66 -4.94 -5.98 13.03
N PRO A 67 -3.85 -5.53 13.68
CA PRO A 67 -3.91 -4.38 14.56
C PRO A 67 -4.24 -3.11 13.77
N LEU A 68 -5.10 -2.26 14.36
CA LEU A 68 -5.39 -0.93 13.83
C LEU A 68 -4.23 0.01 14.16
N LYS A 69 -3.59 0.58 13.13
CA LYS A 69 -2.53 1.58 13.25
C LYS A 69 -3.05 2.96 12.84
N THR A 70 -2.46 3.99 13.42
CA THR A 70 -2.62 5.38 13.00
C THR A 70 -1.50 5.75 12.03
N SER A 71 -1.83 6.48 10.97
CA SER A 71 -0.83 7.07 10.09
C SER A 71 0.16 7.91 10.89
N PRO A 72 1.47 7.77 10.65
CA PRO A 72 2.44 8.67 11.24
C PRO A 72 2.15 10.10 10.78
N VAL A 73 2.49 11.06 11.64
CA VAL A 73 2.50 12.48 11.27
C VAL A 73 3.57 12.69 10.21
N LEU A 74 3.24 13.46 9.16
CA LEU A 74 4.20 13.80 8.13
C LEU A 74 5.41 14.54 8.73
N PRO A 75 6.65 14.22 8.35
CA PRO A 75 7.81 14.99 8.76
C PRO A 75 7.66 16.47 8.39
N LEU A 76 8.16 17.39 9.22
CA LEU A 76 8.00 18.84 9.00
C LEU A 76 8.50 19.29 7.61
N ALA A 77 9.65 18.78 7.17
CA ALA A 77 10.18 19.04 5.83
C ALA A 77 9.21 18.61 4.71
N ARG A 78 8.50 17.48 4.91
CA ARG A 78 7.49 17.00 3.96
C ARG A 78 6.23 17.87 3.99
N GLN A 79 5.80 18.33 5.16
CA GLN A 79 4.67 19.25 5.28
C GLN A 79 4.95 20.57 4.53
N TRP A 80 6.13 21.16 4.74
CA TRP A 80 6.56 22.36 3.99
C TRP A 80 6.64 22.11 2.49
N HIS A 81 7.21 20.98 2.06
CA HIS A 81 7.27 20.65 0.63
C HIS A 81 5.88 20.57 -0.01
N LEU A 82 4.91 19.92 0.65
CA LEU A 82 3.54 19.83 0.16
C LEU A 82 2.90 21.23 0.06
N TYR A 83 3.10 22.07 1.08
CA TYR A 83 2.59 23.43 1.07
C TYR A 83 3.23 24.30 -0.03
N ASP A 84 4.56 24.33 -0.13
CA ASP A 84 5.27 25.23 -1.06
C ASP A 84 5.15 24.79 -2.53
N HIS A 85 5.18 23.48 -2.80
CA HIS A 85 5.28 22.97 -4.17
C HIS A 85 4.00 22.36 -4.70
N ILE A 86 3.16 21.77 -3.85
CA ILE A 86 1.98 21.02 -4.29
C ILE A 86 0.68 21.82 -4.12
N SER A 87 0.56 22.62 -3.07
CA SER A 87 -0.69 23.35 -2.74
C SER A 87 -1.22 24.22 -3.89
N LYS A 88 -0.33 24.79 -4.70
CA LYS A 88 -0.66 25.65 -5.86
C LYS A 88 -1.41 24.94 -6.99
N PHE A 89 -1.39 23.61 -7.02
CA PHE A 89 -2.08 22.82 -8.05
C PHE A 89 -3.53 22.49 -7.67
N PHE A 90 -3.95 22.78 -6.43
CA PHE A 90 -5.34 22.60 -6.02
C PHE A 90 -6.21 23.74 -6.55
N ARG A 91 -7.34 23.38 -7.16
CA ARG A 91 -8.36 24.35 -7.63
C ARG A 91 -9.30 24.82 -6.51
N SER A 92 -9.45 24.00 -5.46
CA SER A 92 -10.31 24.29 -4.32
C SER A 92 -9.47 24.56 -3.08
N GLU A 93 -9.72 25.69 -2.42
CA GLU A 93 -9.05 26.02 -1.15
C GLU A 93 -9.41 25.02 -0.05
N SER A 94 -10.63 24.46 -0.04
CA SER A 94 -11.00 23.43 0.95
C SER A 94 -10.22 22.12 0.76
N ALA A 95 -9.94 21.74 -0.49
CA ALA A 95 -9.14 20.57 -0.79
C ALA A 95 -7.65 20.80 -0.45
N LYS A 96 -7.18 22.03 -0.67
CA LYS A 96 -5.83 22.46 -0.34
C LYS A 96 -5.58 22.48 1.16
N GLU A 97 -6.49 23.04 1.94
CA GLU A 97 -6.40 23.09 3.39
C GLU A 97 -6.45 21.69 4.01
N LYS A 98 -7.24 20.79 3.42
CA LYS A 98 -7.30 19.38 3.83
C LYS A 98 -6.01 18.60 3.49
N THR A 99 -5.46 18.80 2.29
CA THR A 99 -4.39 17.91 1.78
C THR A 99 -2.99 18.46 1.99
N CYS A 100 -2.82 19.78 1.95
CA CYS A 100 -1.55 20.48 2.02
C CYS A 100 -1.69 21.77 2.87
N PRO A 101 -2.11 21.66 4.15
CA PRO A 101 -2.23 22.82 5.03
C PRO A 101 -0.88 23.49 5.24
N LYS A 102 -0.91 24.79 5.54
CA LYS A 102 0.28 25.52 5.98
C LYS A 102 0.79 24.89 7.29
N PRO A 103 2.08 24.48 7.37
CA PRO A 103 2.62 23.93 8.60
C PRO A 103 2.55 24.96 9.75
N LEU A 104 2.23 24.49 10.95
CA LEU A 104 2.16 25.33 12.15
C LEU A 104 3.55 25.72 12.66
N ILE A 105 4.54 24.86 12.41
CA ILE A 105 5.92 25.05 12.85
C ILE A 105 6.69 25.78 11.73
N PRO A 106 7.37 26.90 12.02
CA PRO A 106 8.21 27.62 11.05
C PRO A 106 9.31 26.73 10.45
N LYS A 107 9.85 27.16 9.30
CA LYS A 107 10.92 26.48 8.59
C LYS A 107 12.28 26.73 9.24
#